data_AF-A0AAE9WA24-F1
#
_entry.id   AF-A0AAE9WA24-F1
#
_cell.length_a   1.000
_cell.length_b   1.000
_cell.length_c   1.000
_cell.angle_alpha   90.00
_cell.angle_beta   90.00
_cell.angle_gamma   90.00
#
_symmetry.space_group_name_H-M   'P 1'
#
loop_
_entity.id
_entity.type
_entity.pdbx_description
1 polymer ?
#
loop_
_entity_poly.entity_id
_entity_poly.type
_entity_poly.pdbx_seq_one_letter_code
_entity_poly.pdbx_strand_id
1 'polypeptide(L)'
;MTDSLVHALASDTQILAFQSFEHAEELCLLGAEWIQKAGILLQISQRCVYTSLVLFRRYCTLCPPRAVDLNICVMACLYLGCKATETDVSSQDLCNIGIYLKEQFLNPEIEYQIHDLFSTEMYTTKGKINDMELEILRVIDFDTHTVIPHKLAIHYLQTLGLIHDERFTQCTWNLLNDSLHTLLCVSVLPFGIAVGCIALASRVLSRKLPQDWYQVFDSSEEDLELTKTSLESFYKTSDSLHDKTRPLFTASS
;
A
#
# COMPACT_ATOMS: atom_id res chain seq x y z
N MET A 1 18.58 10.08 14.08
CA MET A 1 19.69 9.10 14.08
C MET A 1 19.57 8.35 15.38
N THR A 2 18.94 7.18 15.47
CA THR A 2 18.93 6.03 14.56
C THR A 2 17.68 5.23 14.91
N ASP A 3 16.72 5.16 14.00
CA ASP A 3 15.66 4.14 14.01
C ASP A 3 15.37 3.84 12.54
N SER A 4 16.45 3.45 11.85
CA SER A 4 16.38 2.82 10.54
C SER A 4 15.67 1.49 10.72
N LEU A 5 14.86 1.09 9.73
CA LEU A 5 14.27 -0.25 9.68
C LEU A 5 15.41 -1.26 9.56
N VAL A 6 15.92 -1.74 10.69
CA VAL A 6 16.84 -2.88 10.71
C VAL A 6 16.02 -4.10 10.30
N HIS A 7 16.12 -4.49 9.02
CA HIS A 7 15.47 -5.64 8.38
C HIS A 7 14.02 -5.48 7.85
N ALA A 8 13.71 -4.39 7.15
CA ALA A 8 12.46 -4.24 6.38
C ALA A 8 11.14 -4.29 7.19
N LEU A 9 11.21 -4.54 8.50
CA LEU A 9 10.11 -4.58 9.45
C LEU A 9 10.21 -3.41 10.42
N ALA A 10 9.06 -2.86 10.78
CA ALA A 10 8.95 -1.82 11.80
C ALA A 10 9.02 -2.42 13.20
N SER A 11 9.68 -1.74 14.12
CA SER A 11 9.66 -2.13 15.54
C SER A 11 8.28 -1.87 16.15
N ASP A 12 7.93 -2.60 17.20
CA ASP A 12 6.67 -2.39 17.92
C ASP A 12 6.52 -0.94 18.43
N THR A 13 7.63 -0.31 18.80
CA THR A 13 7.66 1.10 19.20
C THR A 13 7.26 2.05 18.07
N GLN A 14 7.72 1.78 16.84
CA GLN A 14 7.36 2.57 15.65
C GLN A 14 5.88 2.39 15.29
N ILE A 15 5.37 1.15 15.38
CA ILE A 15 3.95 0.86 15.11
C ILE A 15 3.05 1.55 16.14
N LEU A 16 3.40 1.48 17.43
CA LEU A 16 2.66 2.18 18.49
C LEU A 16 2.73 3.70 18.33
N ALA A 17 3.89 4.23 17.94
CA ALA A 17 4.04 5.64 17.64
C ALA A 17 3.11 6.04 16.48
N PHE A 18 3.09 5.27 15.38
CA PHE A 18 2.19 5.51 14.25
C PHE A 18 0.70 5.49 14.67
N GLN A 19 0.29 4.51 15.47
CA GLN A 19 -1.09 4.39 15.95
C GLN A 19 -1.52 5.52 16.89
N SER A 20 -0.58 6.25 17.49
CA SER A 20 -0.88 7.41 18.34
C SER A 20 -1.37 8.64 17.56
N PHE A 21 -1.12 8.69 16.24
CA PHE A 21 -1.52 9.81 15.41
C PHE A 21 -2.98 9.68 14.97
N GLU A 22 -3.74 10.76 15.18
CA GLU A 22 -5.15 10.83 14.79
C GLU A 22 -5.31 10.71 13.27
N HIS A 23 -6.29 9.91 12.82
CA HIS A 23 -6.60 9.66 11.41
C HIS A 23 -5.46 9.06 10.56
N ALA A 24 -4.33 8.64 11.14
CA ALA A 24 -3.18 8.16 10.38
C ALA A 24 -3.51 6.93 9.52
N GLU A 25 -4.23 5.95 10.08
CA GLU A 25 -4.66 4.77 9.33
C GLU A 25 -5.60 5.15 8.17
N GLU A 26 -6.55 6.05 8.42
CA GLU A 26 -7.53 6.48 7.41
C GLU A 26 -6.86 7.22 6.24
N LEU A 27 -5.84 8.04 6.52
CA LEU A 27 -5.03 8.69 5.49
C LEU A 27 -4.15 7.70 4.73
N CYS A 28 -3.58 6.70 5.40
CA CYS A 28 -2.83 5.63 4.74
C CYS A 28 -3.73 4.80 3.80
N LEU A 29 -4.94 4.47 4.24
CA LEU A 29 -5.92 3.75 3.42
C LEU A 29 -6.29 4.56 2.18
N LEU A 30 -6.60 5.85 2.36
CA LEU A 30 -6.90 6.75 1.24
C LEU A 30 -5.72 6.87 0.27
N GLY A 31 -4.50 7.01 0.79
CA GLY A 31 -3.29 7.08 -0.03
C GLY A 31 -3.05 5.79 -0.83
N ALA A 32 -3.28 4.63 -0.21
CA ALA A 32 -3.18 3.35 -0.87
C ALA A 32 -4.23 3.18 -1.99
N GLU A 33 -5.47 3.65 -1.77
CA GLU A 33 -6.49 3.70 -2.83
C GLU A 33 -6.07 4.61 -4.00
N TRP A 34 -5.46 5.77 -3.71
CA TRP A 34 -4.98 6.68 -4.73
C TRP A 34 -3.83 6.08 -5.54
N ILE A 35 -2.91 5.34 -4.90
CA ILE A 35 -1.86 4.58 -5.59
C ILE A 35 -2.48 3.55 -6.55
N GLN A 36 -3.49 2.80 -6.09
CA GLN A 36 -4.17 1.80 -6.92
C GLN A 36 -4.89 2.44 -8.12
N LYS A 37 -5.64 3.53 -7.89
CA LYS A 37 -6.34 4.28 -8.94
C LYS A 37 -5.36 4.88 -9.94
N ALA A 38 -4.28 5.51 -9.45
CA ALA A 38 -3.24 6.07 -10.29
C ALA A 38 -2.56 4.99 -11.15
N GLY A 39 -2.30 3.81 -10.57
CA GLY A 39 -1.74 2.67 -11.29
C GLY A 39 -2.60 2.21 -12.45
N ILE A 40 -3.93 2.18 -12.27
CA ILE A 40 -4.89 1.86 -13.34
C ILE A 40 -4.89 2.94 -14.42
N LEU A 41 -4.90 4.23 -14.03
CA LEU A 41 -4.92 5.36 -14.96
C LEU A 41 -3.62 5.46 -15.80
N LEU A 42 -2.47 5.18 -15.19
CA LEU A 42 -1.17 5.12 -15.87
C LEU A 42 -0.93 3.83 -16.65
N GLN A 43 -1.81 2.82 -16.51
CA GLN A 43 -1.67 1.50 -17.13
C GLN A 43 -0.35 0.79 -16.81
N ILE A 44 0.16 0.98 -15.58
CA ILE A 44 1.40 0.33 -15.13
C ILE A 44 1.15 -1.08 -14.62
N SER A 45 2.23 -1.87 -14.54
CA SER A 45 2.15 -3.24 -14.04
C SER A 45 1.72 -3.28 -12.56
N GLN A 46 0.94 -4.29 -12.17
CA GLN A 46 0.53 -4.48 -10.77
C GLN A 46 1.75 -4.65 -9.84
N ARG A 47 2.86 -5.23 -10.34
CA ARG A 47 4.12 -5.30 -9.59
C ARG A 47 4.59 -3.91 -9.17
N CYS A 48 4.56 -2.94 -10.08
CA CYS A 48 4.93 -1.57 -9.76
C CYS A 48 4.00 -0.96 -8.69
N VAL A 49 2.69 -1.15 -8.83
CA VAL A 49 1.70 -0.67 -7.86
C VAL A 49 1.96 -1.27 -6.47
N TYR A 50 2.19 -2.58 -6.37
CA TYR A 50 2.49 -3.25 -5.11
C TYR A 50 3.79 -2.76 -4.48
N THR A 51 4.85 -2.57 -5.26
CA THR A 51 6.10 -1.95 -4.78
C THR A 51 5.84 -0.55 -4.23
N SER A 52 5.08 0.28 -4.95
CA SER A 52 4.72 1.63 -4.48
C SER A 52 3.91 1.61 -3.19
N LEU A 53 2.96 0.68 -3.03
CA LEU A 53 2.18 0.50 -1.79
C LEU A 53 3.07 0.15 -0.60
N VAL A 54 4.02 -0.78 -0.78
CA VAL A 54 4.97 -1.17 0.28
C VAL A 54 5.88 0.01 0.66
N LEU A 55 6.42 0.74 -0.32
CA LEU A 55 7.26 1.91 -0.06
C LEU A 55 6.48 3.02 0.66
N PHE A 56 5.23 3.27 0.22
CA PHE A 56 4.34 4.22 0.87
C PHE A 56 4.06 3.81 2.32
N ARG A 57 3.75 2.53 2.57
CA ARG A 57 3.49 2.06 3.94
C ARG A 57 4.70 2.15 4.85
N ARG A 58 5.89 1.83 4.34
CA ARG A 58 7.16 1.99 5.07
C ARG A 58 7.38 3.46 5.46
N TYR A 59 7.23 4.38 4.50
CA TYR A 59 7.36 5.81 4.75
C TYR A 59 6.34 6.29 5.79
N CYS A 60 5.06 5.98 5.61
CA CYS A 60 4.00 6.45 6.51
C CYS A 60 4.13 5.92 7.94
N THR A 61 4.70 4.73 8.13
CA THR A 61 4.96 4.18 9.47
C THR A 61 6.03 5.00 10.21
N LEU A 62 7.03 5.52 9.49
CA LEU A 62 8.11 6.34 10.07
C LEU A 62 7.74 7.83 10.14
N CYS A 63 6.98 8.31 9.17
CA CYS A 63 6.53 9.69 9.00
C CYS A 63 5.03 9.69 8.69
N PRO A 64 4.17 9.76 9.71
CA PRO A 64 2.72 9.72 9.54
C PRO A 64 2.23 10.79 8.57
N PRO A 65 1.39 10.41 7.58
CA PRO A 65 0.99 11.32 6.52
C PRO A 65 0.06 12.41 7.06
N ARG A 66 0.21 13.62 6.52
CA ARG A 66 -0.74 14.72 6.72
C ARG A 66 -1.60 14.87 5.48
N ALA A 67 -2.87 15.25 5.66
CA ALA A 67 -3.81 15.41 4.54
C ALA A 67 -3.28 16.34 3.43
N VAL A 68 -2.60 17.44 3.80
CA VAL A 68 -2.07 18.42 2.86
C VAL A 68 -1.02 17.82 1.92
N ASP A 69 -0.17 16.93 2.43
CA ASP A 69 0.97 16.37 1.72
C ASP A 69 0.68 15.00 1.11
N LEU A 70 -0.45 14.37 1.45
CA LEU A 70 -0.81 13.01 1.02
C LEU A 70 -0.71 12.84 -0.49
N ASN A 71 -1.23 13.80 -1.28
CA ASN A 71 -1.19 13.70 -2.73
C ASN A 71 0.25 13.62 -3.27
N ILE A 72 1.12 14.48 -2.75
CA ILE A 72 2.51 14.57 -3.20
C ILE A 72 3.29 13.33 -2.76
N CYS A 73 3.05 12.88 -1.52
CA CYS A 73 3.62 11.64 -0.99
C CYS A 73 3.23 10.42 -1.84
N VAL A 74 1.93 10.26 -2.14
CA VAL A 74 1.40 9.18 -2.98
C VAL A 74 2.02 9.19 -4.38
N MET A 75 2.06 10.35 -5.03
CA MET A 75 2.68 10.46 -6.36
C MET A 75 4.19 10.19 -6.33
N ALA A 76 4.90 10.66 -5.31
CA ALA A 76 6.34 10.41 -5.15
C ALA A 76 6.63 8.92 -4.90
N CYS A 77 5.85 8.24 -4.05
CA CYS A 77 5.95 6.78 -3.85
C CYS A 77 5.67 5.99 -5.14
N LEU A 78 4.70 6.45 -5.92
CA LEU A 78 4.38 5.85 -7.21
C LEU A 78 5.53 6.00 -8.20
N TYR A 79 6.09 7.21 -8.30
CA TYR A 79 7.24 7.50 -9.17
C TYR A 79 8.48 6.70 -8.78
N LEU A 80 8.76 6.63 -7.48
CA LEU A 80 9.88 5.85 -6.95
C LEU A 80 9.70 4.35 -7.24
N GLY A 81 8.50 3.81 -7.07
CA GLY A 81 8.20 2.41 -7.42
C GLY A 81 8.32 2.12 -8.92
N CYS A 82 7.95 3.07 -9.79
CA CYS A 82 8.17 2.95 -11.23
C CYS A 82 9.66 2.85 -11.55
N LYS A 83 10.49 3.70 -10.95
CA LYS A 83 11.95 3.65 -11.11
C LYS A 83 12.55 2.36 -10.57
N ALA A 84 12.11 1.92 -9.39
CA ALA A 84 12.60 0.69 -8.75
C ALA A 84 12.24 -0.58 -9.55
N THR A 85 11.15 -0.54 -10.32
CA THR A 85 10.69 -1.66 -11.16
C THR A 85 11.04 -1.50 -12.64
N GLU A 86 11.82 -0.49 -13.00
CA GLU A 86 12.20 -0.16 -14.39
C GLU A 86 10.98 0.02 -15.31
N THR A 87 9.89 0.61 -14.79
CA THR A 87 8.69 0.96 -15.56
C THR A 87 8.78 2.42 -15.99
N ASP A 88 8.77 2.66 -17.30
CA ASP A 88 8.82 4.01 -17.85
C ASP A 88 7.50 4.74 -17.65
N VAL A 89 7.54 5.85 -16.89
CA VAL A 89 6.40 6.75 -16.69
C VAL A 89 6.86 8.19 -16.85
N SER A 90 6.11 8.96 -17.64
CA SER A 90 6.36 10.39 -17.78
C SER A 90 6.06 11.10 -16.45
N SER A 91 7.01 11.90 -15.96
CA SER A 91 6.80 12.78 -14.80
C SER A 91 5.59 13.71 -14.97
N GLN A 92 5.21 14.02 -16.22
CA GLN A 92 4.05 14.84 -16.51
C GLN A 92 2.73 14.09 -16.30
N ASP A 93 2.62 12.88 -16.83
CA ASP A 93 1.40 12.07 -16.69
C ASP A 93 1.13 11.75 -15.23
N LEU A 94 2.18 11.51 -14.46
CA LEU A 94 2.12 11.38 -13.00
C LEU A 94 1.54 12.64 -12.33
N CYS A 95 2.04 13.83 -12.69
CA CYS A 95 1.52 15.09 -12.13
C CYS A 95 0.05 15.31 -12.49
N ASN A 96 -0.32 15.09 -13.76
CA ASN A 96 -1.69 15.20 -14.25
C ASN A 96 -2.64 14.33 -13.43
N ILE A 97 -2.27 13.06 -13.23
CA ILE A 97 -3.09 12.10 -12.48
C ILE A 97 -3.15 12.45 -11.00
N GLY A 98 -2.06 12.90 -10.39
CA GLY A 98 -2.07 13.37 -9.02
C GLY A 98 -3.00 14.57 -8.81
N ILE A 99 -3.01 15.53 -9.74
CA ILE A 99 -3.93 16.67 -9.66
C ILE A 99 -5.37 16.20 -9.88
N TYR A 100 -5.61 15.38 -10.92
CA TYR A 100 -6.91 14.79 -11.20
C TYR A 100 -7.50 14.06 -9.99
N LEU A 101 -6.74 13.18 -9.35
CA LEU A 101 -7.22 12.40 -8.20
C LEU A 101 -7.57 13.29 -7.01
N LYS A 102 -6.77 14.33 -6.75
CA LYS A 102 -7.03 15.30 -5.69
C LYS A 102 -8.31 16.12 -5.97
N GLU A 103 -8.47 16.60 -7.20
CA GLU A 103 -9.64 17.39 -7.60
C GLU A 103 -10.93 16.57 -7.57
N GLN A 104 -10.88 15.34 -8.12
CA GLN A 104 -12.01 14.39 -8.09
C GLN A 104 -12.42 14.04 -6.66
N PHE A 105 -11.46 13.90 -5.74
CA PHE A 105 -11.75 13.62 -4.34
C PHE A 105 -12.45 14.80 -3.64
N LEU A 106 -12.01 16.03 -3.89
CA LEU A 106 -12.62 17.22 -3.33
C LEU A 106 -14.02 17.48 -3.91
N ASN A 107 -14.12 17.40 -5.24
CA ASN A 107 -15.32 17.72 -6.01
C ASN A 107 -15.62 16.63 -7.06
N PRO A 108 -16.50 15.67 -6.74
CA PRO A 108 -16.85 14.56 -7.63
C PRO A 108 -17.56 14.98 -8.93
N GLU A 109 -18.10 16.19 -9.00
CA GLU A 109 -18.88 16.70 -10.14
C GLU A 109 -18.05 17.52 -11.15
N ILE A 110 -16.75 17.72 -10.90
CA ILE A 110 -15.90 18.51 -11.80
C ILE A 110 -15.50 17.69 -13.02
N GLU A 111 -15.77 18.24 -14.20
CA GLU A 111 -15.21 17.78 -15.46
C GLU A 111 -13.73 18.16 -15.51
N TYR A 112 -12.84 17.16 -15.45
CA TYR A 112 -11.40 17.40 -15.41
C TYR A 112 -10.93 18.06 -16.71
N GLN A 113 -10.31 19.23 -16.58
CA GLN A 113 -9.65 19.91 -17.69
C GLN A 113 -8.16 19.60 -17.62
N ILE A 114 -7.61 19.12 -18.74
CA ILE A 114 -6.18 18.87 -18.85
C ILE A 114 -5.45 20.20 -18.67
N HIS A 115 -4.62 20.30 -17.63
CA HIS A 115 -3.82 21.50 -17.39
C HIS A 115 -2.79 21.70 -18.51
N ASP A 116 -2.49 22.96 -18.81
CA ASP A 116 -1.47 23.31 -19.80
C ASP A 116 -0.08 22.78 -19.39
N LEU A 117 0.64 22.22 -20.36
CA LEU A 117 1.98 21.64 -20.27
C LEU A 117 3.00 22.59 -19.62
N PHE A 118 2.79 23.90 -19.79
CA PHE A 118 3.69 24.95 -19.32
C PHE A 118 3.13 25.75 -18.13
N SER A 119 2.05 25.28 -17.53
CA SER A 119 1.47 25.95 -16.37
C SER A 119 2.46 25.99 -15.20
N THR A 120 2.49 27.13 -14.49
CA THR A 120 3.35 27.30 -13.30
C THR A 120 3.03 26.26 -12.21
N GLU A 121 1.78 25.81 -12.16
CA GLU A 121 1.31 24.79 -11.22
C GLU A 121 1.94 23.41 -11.49
N MET A 122 2.09 23.02 -12.76
CA MET A 122 2.78 21.78 -13.13
C MET A 122 4.25 21.77 -12.72
N TYR A 123 4.99 22.84 -13.03
CA TYR A 123 6.40 22.94 -12.63
C TYR A 123 6.57 22.91 -11.11
N THR A 124 5.68 23.59 -10.39
CA THR A 124 5.71 23.61 -8.92
C THR A 124 5.41 22.23 -8.34
N THR A 125 4.38 21.55 -8.86
CA THR A 125 3.99 20.20 -8.40
C THR A 125 5.09 19.18 -8.68
N LYS A 126 5.68 19.22 -9.89
CA LYS A 126 6.82 18.37 -10.24
C LYS A 126 8.02 18.59 -9.33
N GLY A 127 8.34 19.84 -9.00
CA GLY A 127 9.38 20.17 -8.02
C GLY A 127 9.12 19.52 -6.67
N LYS A 128 7.91 19.70 -6.13
CA LYS A 128 7.50 19.10 -4.85
C LYS A 128 7.54 17.57 -4.85
N ILE A 129 7.16 16.92 -5.95
CA ILE A 129 7.24 15.45 -6.08
C ILE A 129 8.69 14.99 -6.02
N ASN A 130 9.62 15.67 -6.71
CA ASN A 130 11.03 15.32 -6.67
C ASN A 130 11.64 15.53 -5.27
N ASP A 131 11.28 16.61 -4.59
CA ASP A 131 11.73 16.90 -3.23
C ASP A 131 11.21 15.82 -2.24
N MET A 132 9.93 15.46 -2.37
CA MET A 132 9.30 14.41 -1.57
C MET A 132 9.88 13.03 -1.88
N GLU A 133 10.20 12.72 -3.14
CA GLU A 133 10.88 11.48 -3.52
C GLU A 133 12.22 11.34 -2.77
N LEU A 134 13.01 12.41 -2.73
CA LEU A 134 14.28 12.43 -2.02
C LEU A 134 14.10 12.30 -0.50
N GLU A 135 13.04 12.91 0.04
CA GLU A 135 12.68 12.76 1.45
C GLU A 135 12.33 11.31 1.79
N ILE A 136 11.45 10.68 1.00
CA ILE A 136 11.04 9.28 1.18
C ILE A 136 12.27 8.37 1.16
N LEU A 137 13.15 8.53 0.17
CA LEU A 137 14.40 7.76 0.07
C LEU A 137 15.29 7.90 1.30
N ARG A 138 15.42 9.10 1.86
CA ARG A 138 16.20 9.31 3.09
C ARG A 138 15.57 8.66 4.31
N VAL A 139 14.24 8.72 4.43
CA VAL A 139 13.50 8.15 5.57
C VAL A 139 13.55 6.63 5.56
N ILE A 140 13.42 6.00 4.39
CA ILE A 140 13.53 4.53 4.23
C ILE A 140 14.99 4.05 4.13
N ASP A 141 15.96 4.92 4.40
CA ASP A 141 17.40 4.60 4.36
C ASP A 141 17.87 4.03 3.00
N PHE A 142 17.24 4.50 1.92
CA PHE A 142 17.45 4.06 0.54
C PHE A 142 17.15 2.56 0.28
N ASP A 143 16.49 1.87 1.21
CA ASP A 143 16.01 0.51 1.00
C ASP A 143 14.73 0.49 0.15
N THR A 144 14.93 0.42 -1.16
CA THR A 144 13.86 0.30 -2.16
C THR A 144 13.52 -1.16 -2.48
N HIS A 145 14.21 -2.13 -1.89
CA HIS A 145 13.99 -3.53 -2.20
C HIS A 145 12.71 -4.05 -1.53
N THR A 146 11.71 -4.37 -2.34
CA THR A 146 10.42 -4.89 -1.88
C THR A 146 10.19 -6.31 -2.36
N VAL A 147 9.90 -7.23 -1.45
CA VAL A 147 9.44 -8.59 -1.78
C VAL A 147 7.92 -8.62 -1.68
N ILE A 148 7.27 -8.87 -2.81
CA ILE A 148 5.80 -8.91 -2.90
C ILE A 148 5.32 -10.33 -2.54
N PRO A 149 4.36 -10.49 -1.59
CA PRO A 149 3.94 -11.80 -1.08
C PRO A 149 3.24 -12.67 -2.12
N HIS A 150 2.67 -12.09 -3.18
CA HIS A 150 1.93 -12.79 -4.24
C HIS A 150 2.72 -13.91 -4.92
N LYS A 151 4.03 -13.71 -5.15
CA LYS A 151 4.88 -14.73 -5.77
C LYS A 151 5.04 -15.95 -4.84
N LEU A 152 5.21 -15.71 -3.54
CA LEU A 152 5.34 -16.76 -2.53
C LEU A 152 4.04 -17.54 -2.39
N ALA A 153 2.90 -16.83 -2.38
CA ALA A 153 1.59 -17.45 -2.30
C ALA A 153 1.33 -18.44 -3.44
N ILE A 154 1.71 -18.12 -4.68
CA ILE A 154 1.60 -19.05 -5.81
C ILE A 154 2.39 -20.34 -5.54
N HIS A 155 3.64 -20.22 -5.08
CA HIS A 155 4.47 -21.39 -4.77
C HIS A 155 3.87 -22.23 -3.63
N TYR A 156 3.30 -21.60 -2.61
CA TYR A 156 2.66 -22.30 -1.50
C TYR A 156 1.37 -23.01 -1.95
N LEU A 157 0.54 -22.36 -2.77
CA LEU A 157 -0.64 -22.96 -3.38
C LEU A 157 -0.30 -24.16 -4.27
N GLN A 158 0.81 -24.09 -5.00
CA GLN A 158 1.33 -25.21 -5.79
C GLN A 158 1.76 -26.38 -4.92
N THR A 159 2.54 -26.12 -3.85
CA THR A 159 2.99 -27.16 -2.90
C THR A 159 1.82 -27.83 -2.19
N LEU A 160 0.76 -27.07 -1.87
CA LEU A 160 -0.47 -27.60 -1.27
C LEU A 160 -1.39 -28.30 -2.27
N GLY A 161 -1.09 -28.27 -3.57
CA GLY A 161 -1.93 -28.83 -4.63
C GLY A 161 -3.26 -28.09 -4.84
N LEU A 162 -3.35 -26.84 -4.39
CA LEU A 162 -4.56 -26.01 -4.42
C LEU A 162 -4.61 -25.05 -5.62
N ILE A 163 -3.53 -24.96 -6.39
CA ILE A 163 -3.43 -24.05 -7.54
C ILE A 163 -4.49 -24.31 -8.63
N HIS A 164 -5.01 -25.54 -8.72
CA HIS A 164 -6.06 -25.89 -9.68
C HIS A 164 -7.45 -25.39 -9.26
N ASP A 165 -7.64 -25.02 -8.00
CA ASP A 165 -8.87 -24.38 -7.54
C ASP A 165 -8.78 -22.88 -7.80
N GLU A 166 -9.35 -22.45 -8.93
CA GLU A 166 -9.39 -21.06 -9.34
C GLU A 166 -10.09 -20.18 -8.30
N ARG A 167 -11.14 -20.69 -7.66
CA ARG A 167 -11.92 -19.95 -6.65
C ARG A 167 -11.09 -19.69 -5.40
N PHE A 168 -10.33 -20.70 -4.97
CA PHE A 168 -9.41 -20.58 -3.84
C PHE A 168 -8.25 -19.63 -4.16
N THR A 169 -7.63 -19.81 -5.32
CA THR A 169 -6.51 -18.98 -5.78
C THR A 169 -6.91 -17.51 -5.90
N GLN A 170 -8.08 -17.22 -6.48
CA GLN A 170 -8.59 -15.86 -6.60
C GLN A 170 -8.92 -15.25 -5.23
N CYS A 171 -9.51 -16.03 -4.32
CA CYS A 171 -9.79 -15.56 -2.96
C CYS A 171 -8.49 -15.19 -2.23
N THR A 172 -7.47 -16.06 -2.29
CA THR A 172 -6.14 -15.76 -1.73
C THR A 172 -5.52 -14.52 -2.38
N TRP A 173 -5.62 -14.38 -3.70
CA TRP A 173 -5.09 -13.22 -4.42
C TRP A 173 -5.74 -11.90 -3.98
N ASN A 174 -7.06 -11.90 -3.79
CA ASN A 174 -7.79 -10.73 -3.33
C ASN A 174 -7.36 -10.35 -1.89
N LEU A 175 -7.27 -11.33 -0.98
CA LEU A 175 -6.79 -11.10 0.38
C LEU A 175 -5.35 -10.55 0.41
N LEU A 176 -4.50 -11.01 -0.51
CA LEU A 176 -3.14 -10.48 -0.64
C LEU A 176 -3.12 -9.02 -1.12
N ASN A 177 -3.99 -8.65 -2.06
CA ASN A 177 -4.13 -7.26 -2.46
C ASN A 177 -4.56 -6.41 -1.26
N ASP A 178 -5.59 -6.84 -0.55
CA ASP A 178 -6.12 -6.14 0.62
C ASP A 178 -5.05 -6.00 1.73
N SER A 179 -4.21 -7.02 1.91
CA SER A 179 -3.10 -6.98 2.88
C SER A 179 -2.10 -5.85 2.62
N LEU A 180 -1.91 -5.45 1.35
CA LEU A 180 -1.00 -4.36 0.98
C LEU A 180 -1.49 -2.98 1.41
N HIS A 181 -2.78 -2.82 1.70
CA HIS A 181 -3.35 -1.58 2.21
C HIS A 181 -3.14 -1.40 3.73
N THR A 182 -2.75 -2.47 4.43
CA THR A 182 -2.67 -2.51 5.90
C THR A 182 -1.23 -2.39 6.44
N LEU A 183 -1.07 -2.36 7.78
CA LEU A 183 0.23 -2.45 8.46
C LEU A 183 0.98 -3.77 8.20
N LEU A 184 0.34 -4.80 7.65
CA LEU A 184 0.98 -6.12 7.50
C LEU A 184 2.29 -6.07 6.72
N CYS A 185 2.42 -5.16 5.74
CA CYS A 185 3.63 -4.97 4.95
C CYS A 185 4.87 -4.58 5.77
N VAL A 186 4.67 -4.00 6.96
CA VAL A 186 5.76 -3.56 7.85
C VAL A 186 5.82 -4.39 9.13
N SER A 187 4.74 -5.08 9.50
CA SER A 187 4.67 -5.86 10.74
C SER A 187 5.04 -7.33 10.55
N VAL A 188 4.80 -7.91 9.36
CA VAL A 188 4.97 -9.34 9.10
C VAL A 188 5.82 -9.55 7.85
N LEU A 189 6.67 -10.57 7.85
CA LEU A 189 7.47 -10.91 6.68
C LEU A 189 6.59 -11.41 5.52
N PRO A 190 6.98 -11.19 4.26
CA PRO A 190 6.16 -11.54 3.11
C PRO A 190 5.73 -13.02 3.04
N PHE A 191 6.55 -13.95 3.55
CA PHE A 191 6.17 -15.36 3.63
C PHE A 191 5.02 -15.60 4.62
N GLY A 192 5.05 -14.94 5.79
CA GLY A 192 4.00 -15.03 6.81
C GLY A 192 2.68 -14.45 6.31
N ILE A 193 2.74 -13.31 5.61
CA ILE A 193 1.55 -12.70 4.97
C ILE A 193 0.90 -13.68 3.98
N ALA A 194 1.70 -14.34 3.14
CA ALA A 194 1.20 -15.30 2.16
C ALA A 194 0.51 -16.50 2.83
N VAL A 195 1.11 -17.05 3.88
CA VAL A 195 0.53 -18.15 4.65
C VAL A 195 -0.75 -17.71 5.37
N GLY A 196 -0.75 -16.53 6.01
CA GLY A 196 -1.92 -15.98 6.68
C GLY A 196 -3.09 -15.74 5.74
N CYS A 197 -2.83 -15.23 4.53
CA CYS A 197 -3.87 -15.04 3.50
C CYS A 197 -4.44 -16.38 3.00
N ILE A 198 -3.61 -17.42 2.83
CA ILE A 198 -4.07 -18.78 2.47
C ILE A 198 -4.91 -19.39 3.60
N ALA A 199 -4.49 -19.23 4.85
CA ALA A 199 -5.23 -19.68 6.02
C ALA A 199 -6.60 -19.00 6.09
N LEU A 200 -6.65 -17.69 5.89
CA LEU A 200 -7.90 -16.92 5.89
C LEU A 200 -8.80 -17.33 4.71
N ALA A 201 -8.25 -17.52 3.51
CA ALA A 201 -9.00 -18.02 2.36
C ALA A 201 -9.63 -19.40 2.63
N SER A 202 -8.90 -20.28 3.32
CA SER A 202 -9.42 -21.60 3.71
C SER A 202 -10.62 -21.51 4.66
N ARG A 203 -10.60 -20.53 5.57
CA ARG A 203 -11.72 -20.27 6.49
C ARG A 203 -12.93 -19.71 5.74
N VAL A 204 -12.72 -18.74 4.85
CA VAL A 204 -13.79 -18.13 4.03
C VAL A 204 -14.46 -19.17 3.14
N LEU A 205 -13.68 -20.06 2.53
CA LEU A 205 -14.18 -21.10 1.62
C LEU A 205 -14.50 -22.43 2.32
N SER A 206 -14.42 -22.49 3.66
CA SER A 206 -14.67 -23.67 4.47
C SER A 206 -13.88 -24.93 4.02
N ARG A 207 -12.65 -24.73 3.56
CA ARG A 207 -11.72 -25.78 3.14
C ARG A 207 -10.87 -26.23 4.34
N LYS A 208 -10.77 -27.54 4.56
CA LYS A 208 -9.90 -28.10 5.60
C LYS A 208 -8.48 -28.23 5.05
N LEU A 209 -7.55 -27.51 5.66
CA LEU A 209 -6.11 -27.71 5.45
C LEU A 209 -5.56 -28.72 6.48
N PRO A 210 -4.42 -29.38 6.19
CA PRO A 210 -3.74 -30.24 7.15
C PRO A 210 -3.40 -29.49 8.44
N GLN A 211 -3.26 -30.19 9.56
CA GLN A 211 -2.82 -29.56 10.81
C GLN A 211 -1.35 -29.09 10.68
N ASP A 212 -1.04 -27.92 11.23
CA ASP A 212 0.31 -27.32 11.30
C ASP A 212 1.04 -27.14 9.96
N TRP A 213 0.29 -27.11 8.84
CA TRP A 213 0.83 -26.95 7.49
C TRP A 213 1.69 -25.69 7.29
N TYR A 214 1.42 -24.64 8.09
CA TYR A 214 2.12 -23.37 8.05
C TYR A 214 3.58 -23.45 8.52
N GLN A 215 3.93 -24.44 9.34
CA GLN A 215 5.30 -24.65 9.84
C GLN A 215 6.27 -25.02 8.72
N VAL A 216 5.78 -25.63 7.63
CA VAL A 216 6.59 -26.00 6.45
C VAL A 216 7.10 -24.75 5.72
N PHE A 217 6.45 -23.60 5.92
CA PHE A 217 6.77 -22.32 5.29
C PHE A 217 7.41 -21.33 6.25
N ASP A 218 7.99 -21.81 7.36
CA ASP A 218 8.64 -21.02 8.41
C ASP A 218 7.74 -19.94 9.04
N SER A 219 6.41 -20.11 8.97
CA SER A 219 5.45 -19.17 9.56
C SER A 219 5.08 -19.60 10.97
N SER A 220 4.87 -18.63 11.87
CA SER A 220 4.37 -18.87 13.23
C SER A 220 2.85 -18.74 13.31
N GLU A 221 2.23 -19.30 14.36
CA GLU A 221 0.79 -19.10 14.64
C GLU A 221 0.45 -17.64 14.95
N GLU A 222 1.42 -16.91 15.51
CA GLU A 222 1.32 -15.47 15.79
C GLU A 222 1.15 -14.67 14.49
N ASP A 223 1.95 -14.95 13.46
CA ASP A 223 1.84 -14.30 12.14
C ASP A 223 0.46 -14.51 11.50
N LEU A 224 -0.13 -15.70 11.69
CA LEU A 224 -1.46 -16.02 11.18
C LEU A 224 -2.54 -15.20 11.90
N GLU A 225 -2.47 -15.12 13.23
CA GLU A 225 -3.47 -14.38 14.01
C GLU A 225 -3.34 -12.87 13.81
N LEU A 226 -2.11 -12.34 13.65
CA LEU A 226 -1.86 -10.95 13.28
C LEU A 226 -2.44 -10.63 11.89
N THR A 227 -2.19 -11.48 10.90
CA THR A 227 -2.72 -11.32 9.54
C THR A 227 -4.25 -11.30 9.55
N LYS A 228 -4.86 -12.24 10.27
CA LYS A 228 -6.32 -12.32 10.42
C LYS A 228 -6.89 -11.09 11.10
N THR A 229 -6.36 -10.70 12.25
CA THR A 229 -6.86 -9.55 13.02
C THR A 229 -6.74 -8.26 12.23
N SER A 230 -5.62 -8.07 11.52
CA SER A 230 -5.41 -6.87 10.70
C SER A 230 -6.39 -6.78 9.53
N LEU A 231 -6.61 -7.89 8.80
CA LEU A 231 -7.57 -7.92 7.70
C LEU A 231 -9.02 -7.76 8.17
N GLU A 232 -9.40 -8.39 9.30
CA GLU A 232 -10.73 -8.18 9.89
C GLU A 232 -10.95 -6.73 10.33
N SER A 233 -9.92 -6.08 10.86
CA SER A 233 -9.95 -4.64 11.21
C SER A 233 -10.07 -3.75 9.97
N PHE A 234 -9.33 -4.08 8.92
CA PHE A 234 -9.36 -3.38 7.64
C PHE A 234 -10.77 -3.37 7.04
N TYR A 235 -11.43 -4.52 6.95
CA TYR A 235 -12.79 -4.59 6.40
C TYR A 235 -13.80 -3.75 7.20
N LYS A 236 -13.72 -3.77 8.54
CA LYS A 236 -14.58 -2.92 9.40
C LYS A 236 -14.33 -1.42 9.19
N THR A 237 -13.08 -1.04 8.92
CA THR A 237 -12.69 0.37 8.79
C THR A 237 -13.05 0.92 7.41
N SER A 238 -12.88 0.11 6.36
CA SER A 238 -13.11 0.48 4.96
C SER A 238 -14.54 0.97 4.69
N ASP A 239 -15.54 0.40 5.38
CA ASP A 239 -16.96 0.80 5.26
C ASP A 239 -17.23 2.26 5.68
N SER A 240 -16.32 2.90 6.44
CA SER A 240 -16.50 4.24 7.02
C SER A 240 -15.52 5.31 6.51
N LEU A 241 -14.69 4.97 5.52
CA LEU A 241 -13.47 5.74 5.20
C LEU A 241 -13.74 7.10 4.54
N HIS A 242 -14.63 7.14 3.54
CA HIS A 242 -14.85 8.35 2.73
C HIS A 242 -15.51 9.48 3.51
N ASP A 243 -16.40 9.17 4.45
CA ASP A 243 -17.13 10.18 5.23
C ASP A 243 -16.22 10.89 6.25
N LYS A 244 -15.21 10.20 6.78
CA LYS A 244 -14.30 10.74 7.80
C LYS A 244 -13.12 11.52 7.23
N THR A 245 -12.63 11.12 6.07
CA THR A 245 -11.40 11.68 5.49
C THR A 245 -11.65 12.98 4.72
N ARG A 246 -12.80 13.13 4.05
CA ARG A 246 -13.13 14.32 3.23
C ARG A 246 -13.05 15.66 3.98
N PRO A 247 -13.53 15.79 5.24
CA PRO A 247 -13.42 17.04 6.00
C PRO A 247 -11.97 17.50 6.27
N LEU A 248 -11.02 16.56 6.38
CA LEU A 248 -9.61 16.86 6.68
C LEU A 248 -8.94 17.68 5.57
N PHE A 249 -9.38 17.49 4.33
CA PHE A 249 -8.86 18.22 3.18
C PHE A 249 -9.49 19.61 3.01
N THR A 250 -10.66 19.85 3.62
CA THR A 250 -11.37 21.14 3.55
C THR A 250 -11.07 22.07 4.73
N ALA A 251 -10.74 21.50 5.90
CA ALA A 251 -10.50 22.26 7.14
C ALA A 251 -9.14 22.99 7.17
N SER A 252 -8.27 22.77 6.19
CA SER A 252 -6.95 23.38 6.06
C SER A 252 -6.92 24.59 5.11
N SER A 253 -8.10 25.16 4.79
CA SER A 253 -8.28 26.36 3.98
C SER A 253 -8.33 27.63 4.83
#